data_AF-A0A257A6T7-F1
#
_entry.id   AF-A0A257A6T7-F1
#
_cell.length_a   1.000
_cell.length_b   1.000
_cell.length_c   1.000
_cell.angle_alpha   90.00
_cell.angle_beta   90.00
_cell.angle_gamma   90.00
#
_symmetry.space_group_name_H-M   'P 1'
#
loop_
_entity.id
_entity.type
_entity.pdbx_description
1 polymer ?
#
loop_
_entity_poly.entity_id
_entity_poly.type
_entity_poly.pdbx_seq_one_letter_code
_entity_poly.pdbx_strand_id
1 'polypeptide(L)'
;YSDIEYAIAREVGIVDETTPVITTVHDIQIINDEIPMKEHDVPVNYIITPTKIIETEKIYEKPKGIIWDILDKELPILEIIKQGKG
;
A
#
# COMPACT_ATOMS: atom_id res chain seq x y z
N TYR A 1 -3.86 -6.10 -5.42
CA TYR A 1 -2.83 -7.05 -4.94
C TYR A 1 -1.76 -6.33 -4.14
N SER A 2 -1.26 -5.18 -4.61
CA SER A 2 -0.20 -4.42 -3.94
C SER A 2 -0.46 -4.10 -2.46
N ASP A 3 -1.72 -3.85 -2.07
CA ASP A 3 -2.05 -3.50 -0.67
C ASP A 3 -1.76 -4.64 0.31
N ILE A 4 -2.15 -5.88 -0.03
CA ILE A 4 -1.89 -7.04 0.83
C ILE A 4 -0.40 -7.40 0.85
N GLU A 5 0.31 -7.21 -0.26
CA GLU A 5 1.77 -7.43 -0.32
C GLU A 5 2.52 -6.43 0.56
N TYR A 6 2.14 -5.15 0.51
CA TYR A 6 2.67 -4.12 1.41
C TYR A 6 2.34 -4.44 2.88
N ALA A 7 1.10 -4.82 3.17
CA ALA A 7 0.66 -5.18 4.52
C ALA A 7 1.47 -6.36 5.08
N ILE A 8 1.70 -7.41 4.27
CA ILE A 8 2.56 -8.54 4.64
C ILE A 8 3.99 -8.05 4.92
N ALA A 9 4.58 -7.24 4.04
CA ALA A 9 5.93 -6.71 4.22
C ALA A 9 6.04 -5.83 5.48
N ARG A 10 5.00 -5.04 5.79
CA ARG A 10 4.93 -4.23 7.01
C ARG A 10 4.82 -5.10 8.25
N GLU A 11 3.99 -6.13 8.19
CA GLU A 11 3.75 -7.07 9.28
C GLU A 11 5.02 -7.82 9.70
N VAL A 12 5.84 -8.23 8.72
CA VAL A 12 7.11 -8.93 8.99
C VAL A 12 8.32 -8.00 9.13
N GLY A 13 8.09 -6.68 9.15
CA GLY A 13 9.13 -5.67 9.40
C GLY A 13 10.11 -5.42 8.26
N ILE A 14 9.78 -5.80 7.03
CA ILE A 14 10.61 -5.51 5.84
C ILE A 14 10.49 -4.04 5.42
N VAL A 15 9.30 -3.45 5.61
CA VAL A 15 9.04 -2.04 5.32
C VAL A 15 8.46 -1.33 6.54
N ASP A 16 8.55 0.00 6.54
CA ASP A 16 8.01 0.88 7.57
C ASP A 16 7.38 2.18 7.01
N GLU A 17 6.93 3.06 7.90
CA GLU A 17 6.34 4.35 7.53
C GLU A 17 7.30 5.25 6.73
N THR A 18 8.61 5.07 6.94
CA THR A 18 9.66 5.84 6.26
C THR A 18 10.00 5.29 4.87
N THR A 19 9.63 4.02 4.60
CA THR A 19 9.93 3.33 3.34
C THR A 19 9.15 3.97 2.18
N PRO A 20 9.81 4.53 1.15
CA PRO A 20 9.11 5.22 0.06
C PRO A 20 8.30 4.25 -0.80
N VAL A 21 7.06 4.62 -1.11
CA VAL A 21 6.18 3.88 -2.05
C VAL A 21 6.08 4.69 -3.33
N ILE A 22 6.42 4.09 -4.47
CA ILE A 22 6.49 4.78 -5.77
C ILE A 22 5.74 3.95 -6.79
N THR A 23 4.99 4.61 -7.67
CA THR A 23 4.32 3.96 -8.78
C THR A 23 4.61 4.64 -10.11
N THR A 24 4.35 3.92 -11.19
CA THR A 24 4.42 4.42 -12.57
C THR A 24 3.07 4.29 -13.23
N VAL A 25 2.61 5.33 -13.92
CA VAL A 25 1.35 5.33 -14.69
C VAL A 25 1.52 6.12 -15.98
N HIS A 26 0.59 5.97 -16.92
CA HIS A 26 0.53 6.85 -18.10
C HIS A 26 -0.08 8.21 -17.73
N ASP A 27 0.27 9.29 -18.44
CA ASP A 27 -0.22 10.65 -18.16
C ASP A 27 -1.76 10.75 -18.14
N ILE A 28 -2.45 9.94 -18.95
CA ILE A 28 -3.93 9.90 -19.00
C ILE A 28 -4.58 9.34 -17.73
N GLN A 29 -3.84 8.62 -16.89
CA GLN A 29 -4.35 8.08 -15.63
C GLN A 29 -4.33 9.11 -14.50
N ILE A 30 -3.79 10.31 -14.75
CA ILE A 30 -3.83 11.44 -13.83
C ILE A 30 -5.09 12.26 -14.10
N ILE A 31 -6.01 12.24 -13.14
CA ILE A 31 -7.29 12.97 -13.19
C ILE A 31 -7.37 13.97 -12.03
N ASN A 32 -8.16 15.03 -12.22
CA ASN A 32 -8.41 16.05 -11.19
C ASN A 32 -9.71 15.74 -10.42
N ASP A 33 -9.91 14.48 -10.06
CA ASP A 33 -11.07 14.01 -9.29
C ASP A 33 -10.58 13.34 -8.01
N GLU A 34 -11.37 13.46 -6.94
CA GLU A 34 -11.11 12.72 -5.71
C GLU A 34 -11.46 11.24 -5.89
N ILE A 35 -10.53 10.38 -5.51
CA ILE A 35 -10.71 8.93 -5.53
C ILE A 35 -10.90 8.45 -4.08
N PRO A 36 -11.95 7.67 -3.77
CA PRO A 36 -12.14 7.12 -2.43
C PRO A 36 -10.94 6.29 -1.98
N MET A 37 -10.44 6.59 -0.78
CA MET A 37 -9.40 5.80 -0.09
C MET A 37 -10.03 4.96 1.01
N LYS A 38 -9.59 3.71 1.11
CA LYS A 38 -9.93 2.76 2.18
C LYS A 38 -8.76 2.62 3.16
N GLU A 39 -9.05 2.07 4.34
CA GLU A 39 -8.06 1.90 5.40
C GLU A 39 -6.87 1.00 4.99
N HIS A 40 -7.07 0.06 4.07
CA HIS A 40 -6.01 -0.81 3.56
C HIS A 40 -5.22 -0.20 2.41
N ASP A 41 -5.68 0.89 1.80
CA ASP A 41 -5.03 1.45 0.63
C ASP A 41 -3.69 2.07 1.03
N VAL A 42 -2.65 1.82 0.22
CA VAL A 42 -1.31 2.30 0.49
C VAL A 42 -1.07 3.64 -0.23
N PRO A 43 -0.90 4.77 0.49
CA PRO A 43 -0.57 6.02 -0.16
C PRO A 43 0.83 5.95 -0.78
N VAL A 44 0.93 6.33 -2.05
CA VAL A 44 2.21 6.50 -2.73
C VAL A 44 2.84 7.82 -2.33
N ASN A 45 4.16 7.91 -2.38
CA ASN A 45 4.92 9.15 -2.19
C ASN A 45 5.17 9.87 -3.52
N TYR A 46 5.42 9.09 -4.58
CA TYR A 46 5.66 9.62 -5.92
C TYR A 46 4.88 8.85 -6.97
N ILE A 47 4.37 9.61 -7.95
CA ILE A 47 3.78 9.09 -9.17
C ILE A 47 4.68 9.51 -10.33
N ILE A 48 5.21 8.53 -11.06
CA ILE A 48 6.07 8.77 -12.21
C ILE A 48 5.27 8.51 -13.49
N THR A 49 5.26 9.49 -14.39
CA THR A 49 4.72 9.35 -15.74
C THR A 49 5.84 9.45 -16.77
N PRO A 50 5.60 9.12 -18.06
CA PRO A 50 6.59 9.34 -19.10
C PRO A 50 7.09 10.78 -19.22
N THR A 51 6.29 11.77 -18.79
CA THR A 51 6.62 13.20 -18.95
C THR A 51 7.05 13.92 -17.68
N LYS A 52 6.74 13.39 -16.49
CA LYS A 52 7.02 14.07 -15.22
C LYS A 52 7.05 13.14 -14.01
N ILE A 53 7.64 13.66 -12.93
CA ILE A 53 7.56 13.08 -11.58
C ILE A 53 6.65 13.99 -10.75
N ILE A 54 5.69 13.39 -10.06
CA ILE A 54 4.73 14.08 -9.20
C ILE A 54 4.98 13.61 -7.76
N GLU A 55 5.36 14.53 -6.89
CA GLU A 55 5.38 14.29 -5.43
C GLU A 55 3.95 14.48 -4.89
N THR A 56 3.51 13.54 -4.06
CA THR A 56 2.16 13.55 -3.48
C THR A 56 2.14 14.18 -2.10
N GLU A 57 0.99 14.74 -1.74
CA GLU A 57 0.77 15.25 -0.39
C GLU A 57 0.62 14.10 0.61
N LYS A 58 1.26 14.20 1.78
CA LYS A 58 1.22 13.19 2.84
C LYS A 58 -0.05 13.31 3.69
N ILE A 59 -1.21 13.21 3.05
CA ILE A 59 -2.51 13.37 3.71
C ILE A 59 -3.03 12.09 4.38
N TYR A 60 -2.55 10.92 3.96
CA TYR A 60 -2.93 9.61 4.52
C TYR A 60 -1.73 8.91 5.19
N GLU A 61 -1.98 8.24 6.31
CA GLU A 61 -1.00 7.35 6.92
C GLU A 61 -0.90 6.04 6.13
N LYS A 62 0.28 5.40 6.15
CA LYS A 62 0.44 4.06 5.58
C LYS A 62 -0.16 3.02 6.52
N PRO A 63 -0.77 1.93 6.00
CA PRO A 63 -1.23 0.82 6.82
C PRO A 63 -0.11 0.28 7.72
N LYS A 64 -0.46 -0.05 8.97
CA LYS A 64 0.51 -0.52 9.99
C LYS A 64 0.82 -2.02 9.91
N GLY A 65 0.16 -2.74 9.02
CA GLY A 65 0.27 -4.19 8.89
C GLY A 65 -1.00 -4.76 8.27
N ILE A 66 -1.24 -6.04 8.53
CA ILE A 66 -2.42 -6.74 8.01
C ILE A 66 -3.66 -6.36 8.83
N ILE A 67 -4.71 -5.90 8.14
CA ILE A 67 -6.04 -5.67 8.73
C ILE A 67 -6.82 -6.98 8.63
N TRP A 68 -6.75 -7.80 9.68
CA TRP A 68 -7.28 -9.18 9.65
C TRP A 68 -8.80 -9.25 9.49
N ASP A 69 -9.53 -8.24 9.97
CA ASP A 69 -11.00 -8.22 10.00
C ASP A 69 -11.66 -8.06 8.63
N ILE A 70 -10.90 -7.61 7.62
CA ILE A 70 -11.40 -7.34 6.26
C ILE A 70 -10.85 -8.33 5.21
N LEU A 71 -10.19 -9.40 5.67
CA LEU A 71 -9.65 -10.42 4.79
C LEU A 71 -10.70 -11.46 4.43
N ASP A 72 -11.13 -11.45 3.17
CA ASP A 72 -12.08 -12.44 2.64
C ASP A 72 -11.39 -13.68 2.03
N LYS A 73 -10.07 -13.66 1.88
CA LYS A 73 -9.30 -14.67 1.13
C LYS A 73 -8.12 -15.21 1.92
N GLU A 74 -8.04 -16.53 2.03
CA GLU A 74 -6.89 -17.21 2.61
C GLU A 74 -5.76 -17.34 1.58
N LEU A 75 -4.63 -16.66 1.85
CA LEU A 75 -3.35 -16.94 1.22
C LEU A 75 -2.54 -17.81 2.18
N PRO A 76 -1.86 -18.88 1.71
CA PRO A 76 -1.10 -19.78 2.59
C PRO A 76 -0.08 -19.07 3.48
N ILE A 77 0.50 -17.97 3.00
CA ILE A 77 1.46 -17.16 3.76
C ILE A 77 0.84 -16.48 4.99
N LEU A 78 -0.46 -16.15 4.94
CA LEU A 78 -1.15 -15.48 6.04
C LEU A 78 -1.31 -16.42 7.25
N GLU A 79 -1.52 -17.72 7.03
CA GLU A 79 -1.55 -18.73 8.09
C GLU A 79 -0.19 -18.83 8.81
N ILE A 80 0.90 -18.81 8.05
CA ILE A 80 2.27 -18.84 8.61
C ILE A 80 2.51 -17.60 9.48
N ILE A 81 2.17 -16.42 8.96
CA ILE A 81 2.33 -15.15 9.68
C ILE A 81 1.47 -15.12 10.96
N LYS A 82 0.23 -15.63 10.89
CA LYS A 82 -0.69 -15.70 12.04
C LYS A 82 -0.17 -16.63 13.14
N GLN A 83 0.44 -17.75 12.77
CA GLN A 83 1.03 -18.71 13.72
C GLN A 83 2.33 -18.18 14.36
N GLY A 84 3.09 -17.35 13.65
CA GLY A 84 4.34 -16.75 14.15
C GLY A 84 4.16 -15.62 15.15
N LYS A 85 2.92 -15.19 15.44
CA LYS A 85 2.60 -14.12 16.42
C LYS A 85 2.41 -14.62 17.87
N GLY A 86 2.76 -15.87 18.16
CA GLY A 86 2.68 -16.49 19.49
C GLY A 86 3.85 -16.16 20.41
#